data_AF-A0A447NJF0-F1
#
_entry.id   AF-A0A447NJF0-F1
#
_cell.length_a   1.000
_cell.length_b   1.000
_cell.length_c   1.000
_cell.angle_alpha   90.00
_cell.angle_beta   90.00
_cell.angle_gamma   90.00
#
_symmetry.space_group_name_H-M   'P 1'
#
loop_
_entity.id
_entity.type
_entity.pdbx_description
1 polymer ?
#
loop_
_entity_poly.entity_id
_entity_poly.type
_entity_poly.pdbx_seq_one_letter_code
_entity_poly.pdbx_strand_id
1 'polypeptide(L)'
;MGRYAKNMTDDARNGRLDPVLCRDGEIDLMIDILCRRRKNNPVVVGEAGVGKSALIEGLALRIVAGQVPDKLRDTDIMTLDLGALQAGASVKGEFEKRFKGADGGSDPVAEAGHSVY
;
A
#
# COMPACT_ATOMS: atom_id res chain seq x y z
N MET A 1 -1.02 10.03 8.73
CA MET A 1 -0.27 9.31 7.68
C MET A 1 1.08 9.94 7.31
N GLY A 2 1.21 11.26 7.20
CA GLY A 2 2.36 11.90 6.52
C GLY A 2 3.78 11.76 7.11
N ARG A 3 4.00 11.02 8.21
CA ARG A 3 5.36 10.82 8.77
C ARG A 3 5.97 9.45 8.45
N TYR A 4 5.15 8.47 8.10
CA TYR A 4 5.59 7.06 7.96
C TYR A 4 5.15 6.40 6.66
N ALA A 5 4.33 7.10 5.86
CA ALA A 5 3.85 6.60 4.58
C ALA A 5 4.09 7.63 3.47
N LYS A 6 4.39 7.14 2.27
CA LYS A 6 4.62 7.94 1.07
C LYS A 6 3.59 7.56 0.00
N ASN A 7 2.92 8.58 -0.57
CA ASN A 7 1.93 8.40 -1.63
C ASN A 7 2.61 8.27 -3.00
N MET A 8 2.65 7.05 -3.54
CA MET A 8 3.24 6.75 -4.84
C MET A 8 2.35 7.20 -5.99
N THR A 9 1.04 7.17 -5.82
CA THR A 9 0.09 7.68 -6.82
C THR A 9 0.18 9.18 -6.98
N ASP A 10 0.42 9.94 -5.90
CA ASP A 10 0.71 11.37 -6.01
C ASP A 10 2.06 11.64 -6.68
N ASP A 11 3.08 10.85 -6.36
CA ASP A 11 4.37 10.93 -7.07
C ASP A 11 4.19 10.68 -8.58
N ALA A 12 3.38 9.69 -8.96
CA ALA A 12 3.03 9.41 -10.36
C ALA A 12 2.28 10.58 -11.03
N ARG A 13 1.23 11.13 -10.39
CA ARG A 13 0.48 12.30 -10.89
C ARG A 13 1.37 13.51 -11.13
N ASN A 14 2.38 13.69 -10.28
CA ASN A 14 3.33 14.80 -10.36
C ASN A 14 4.55 14.50 -11.27
N GLY A 15 4.59 13.38 -11.97
CA GLY A 15 5.70 13.01 -12.86
C GLY A 15 7.02 12.77 -12.13
N ARG A 16 6.98 12.39 -10.85
CA ARG A 16 8.17 12.13 -10.02
C ARG A 16 8.62 10.66 -10.06
N LEU A 17 7.90 9.81 -10.77
CA LEU A 17 8.26 8.41 -10.98
C LEU A 17 8.78 8.22 -12.41
N ASP A 18 9.87 7.47 -12.53
CA ASP A 18 10.42 7.07 -13.81
C ASP A 18 9.52 6.03 -14.48
N PRO A 19 9.46 6.00 -15.82
CA PRO A 19 8.72 4.96 -16.54
C PRO A 19 9.32 3.58 -16.26
N VAL A 20 8.45 2.63 -15.92
CA VAL A 20 8.84 1.25 -15.62
C VAL A 20 8.77 0.42 -16.90
N LEU A 21 9.92 -0.11 -17.34
CA LEU A 21 10.03 -0.91 -18.56
C LEU A 21 10.16 -2.41 -18.25
N CYS A 22 9.67 -3.25 -19.17
CA CYS A 22 9.85 -4.71 -19.13
C CYS A 22 9.30 -5.41 -17.87
N ARG A 23 8.24 -4.84 -17.25
CA ARG A 23 7.58 -5.41 -16.06
C ARG A 23 6.06 -5.53 -16.18
N ASP A 24 5.56 -5.42 -17.41
CA ASP A 24 4.12 -5.37 -17.68
C ASP A 24 3.41 -6.62 -17.15
N GLY A 25 3.97 -7.81 -17.38
CA GLY A 25 3.37 -9.07 -16.93
C GLY A 25 3.29 -9.21 -15.42
N GLU A 26 4.30 -8.77 -14.67
CA GLU A 26 4.26 -8.77 -13.21
C GLU A 26 3.26 -7.74 -12.65
N ILE A 27 3.14 -6.57 -13.30
CA ILE A 27 2.16 -5.55 -12.92
C ILE A 27 0.74 -6.03 -13.23
N ASP A 28 0.52 -6.65 -14.39
CA ASP A 28 -0.76 -7.28 -14.75
C ASP A 28 -1.17 -8.34 -13.73
N LEU A 29 -0.25 -9.23 -13.36
CA LEU A 29 -0.48 -10.24 -12.32
C LEU A 29 -0.83 -9.60 -10.97
N MET A 30 -0.18 -8.49 -10.61
CA MET A 30 -0.46 -7.76 -9.37
C MET A 30 -1.87 -7.17 -9.38
N ILE A 31 -2.28 -6.54 -10.48
CA ILE A 31 -3.64 -5.99 -10.69
C ILE A 31 -4.68 -7.11 -10.58
N ASP A 32 -4.43 -8.25 -11.24
CA ASP A 32 -5.30 -9.42 -11.20
C ASP A 32 -5.48 -9.93 -9.78
N ILE A 33 -4.39 -10.04 -9.00
CA ILE A 33 -4.44 -10.47 -7.61
C ILE A 33 -5.26 -9.49 -6.77
N LEU A 34 -5.00 -8.19 -6.86
CA LEU A 34 -5.74 -7.15 -6.11
C LEU A 34 -7.24 -7.15 -6.43
N CYS A 35 -7.60 -7.51 -7.66
CA CYS A 35 -8.99 -7.59 -8.10
C CYS A 35 -9.75 -8.81 -7.53
N ARG A 36 -9.06 -9.85 -7.04
CA ARG A 36 -9.70 -11.07 -6.52
C ARG A 36 -10.61 -10.80 -5.32
N ARG A 37 -11.59 -11.70 -5.12
CA ARG A 37 -12.50 -11.68 -3.96
C ARG A 37 -11.82 -12.18 -2.67
N ARG A 38 -10.84 -13.07 -2.79
CA ARG A 38 -10.11 -13.70 -1.68
C ARG A 38 -8.63 -13.80 -2.04
N LYS A 39 -7.75 -13.75 -1.02
CA LYS A 39 -6.29 -13.78 -1.21
C LYS A 39 -5.82 -12.70 -2.20
N ASN A 40 -6.32 -11.49 -2.02
CA ASN A 40 -6.10 -10.35 -2.91
C ASN A 40 -4.89 -9.49 -2.52
N ASN A 41 -4.02 -10.00 -1.64
CA ASN A 41 -2.81 -9.31 -1.21
C ASN A 41 -1.62 -9.90 -1.96
N PRO A 42 -1.11 -9.24 -3.02
CA PRO A 42 0.05 -9.72 -3.75
C PRO A 42 1.31 -9.62 -2.86
N VAL A 43 2.18 -10.61 -2.95
CA VAL A 43 3.48 -10.62 -2.28
C VAL A 43 4.56 -10.80 -3.34
N VAL A 44 5.40 -9.79 -3.51
CA VAL A 44 6.50 -9.81 -4.46
C VAL A 44 7.74 -10.40 -3.80
N VAL A 45 8.25 -11.49 -4.35
CA VAL A 45 9.45 -12.18 -3.88
C VAL A 45 10.54 -12.18 -4.97
N GLY A 46 11.80 -12.30 -4.57
CA GLY A 46 12.96 -12.24 -5.47
C GLY A 46 14.24 -11.92 -4.72
N GLU A 47 15.36 -11.79 -5.43
CA GLU A 47 16.64 -11.41 -4.80
C GLU A 47 16.67 -9.92 -4.42
N ALA A 48 17.64 -9.52 -3.60
CA ALA A 48 17.86 -8.10 -3.29
C ALA A 48 18.34 -7.37 -4.55
N GLY A 49 17.86 -6.14 -4.78
CA GLY A 49 18.31 -5.31 -5.90
C GLY A 49 17.64 -5.57 -7.26
N VAL A 50 16.78 -6.58 -7.39
CA VAL A 50 16.10 -6.90 -8.68
C VAL A 50 15.01 -5.89 -9.09
N GLY A 51 14.83 -4.81 -8.34
CA GLY A 51 13.88 -3.74 -8.65
C GLY A 51 12.42 -4.06 -8.27
N LYS A 52 12.18 -4.80 -7.19
CA LYS A 52 10.80 -5.13 -6.72
C LYS A 52 9.95 -3.87 -6.50
N SER A 53 10.56 -2.79 -6.01
CA SER A 53 9.89 -1.50 -5.80
C SER A 53 9.38 -0.89 -7.10
N ALA A 54 10.02 -1.16 -8.24
CA ALA A 54 9.58 -0.68 -9.54
C ALA A 54 8.20 -1.24 -9.93
N LEU A 55 7.80 -2.40 -9.40
CA LEU A 55 6.43 -2.90 -9.61
C LEU A 55 5.38 -2.00 -8.94
N ILE A 56 5.69 -1.44 -7.78
CA ILE A 56 4.80 -0.54 -7.04
C ILE A 56 4.70 0.81 -7.76
N GLU A 57 5.82 1.31 -8.26
CA GLU A 57 5.87 2.52 -9.09
C GLU A 57 5.09 2.35 -10.40
N GLY A 58 5.28 1.22 -11.08
CA GLY A 58 4.56 0.87 -12.30
C GLY A 58 3.05 0.72 -12.07
N LEU A 59 2.65 0.10 -10.97
CA LEU A 59 1.24 0.04 -10.58
C LEU A 59 0.65 1.44 -10.34
N ALA A 60 1.36 2.32 -9.63
CA ALA A 60 0.93 3.69 -9.39
C ALA A 60 0.77 4.47 -10.71
N LEU A 61 1.72 4.34 -11.64
CA LEU A 61 1.62 4.93 -12.98
C LEU A 61 0.39 4.43 -13.74
N ARG A 62 0.10 3.11 -13.70
CA ARG A 62 -1.07 2.54 -14.39
C ARG A 62 -2.40 3.00 -13.79
N ILE A 63 -2.47 3.14 -12.47
CA ILE A 63 -3.66 3.69 -11.79
C ILE A 63 -3.92 5.12 -12.28
N VAL A 64 -2.89 5.98 -12.26
CA VAL A 64 -3.00 7.38 -12.72
C VAL A 64 -3.34 7.47 -14.20
N ALA A 65 -2.80 6.57 -15.02
CA ALA A 65 -3.11 6.48 -16.45
C ALA A 65 -4.50 5.89 -16.75
N GLY A 66 -5.24 5.41 -15.74
CA GLY A 66 -6.53 4.73 -15.92
C GLY A 66 -6.44 3.35 -16.56
N GLN A 67 -5.24 2.77 -16.64
CA GLN A 67 -4.93 1.46 -17.24
C GLN A 67 -5.14 0.30 -16.26
N VAL A 68 -6.16 0.41 -15.41
CA VAL A 68 -6.54 -0.59 -14.40
C VAL A 68 -8.05 -0.80 -14.43
N PRO A 69 -8.56 -1.95 -13.92
CA PRO A 69 -10.00 -2.17 -13.76
C PRO A 69 -10.67 -1.12 -12.86
N ASP A 70 -11.98 -0.93 -13.00
CA ASP A 70 -12.77 0.06 -12.23
C ASP A 70 -12.53 -0.01 -10.72
N LYS A 71 -12.34 -1.22 -10.19
CA LYS A 71 -12.07 -1.46 -8.76
C LYS A 71 -10.82 -0.72 -8.23
N LEU A 72 -9.87 -0.36 -9.11
CA LEU A 72 -8.59 0.24 -8.74
C LEU A 72 -8.40 1.69 -9.25
N ARG A 73 -9.30 2.22 -10.09
CA ARG A 73 -9.09 3.53 -10.76
C ARG A 73 -8.93 4.70 -9.79
N ASP A 74 -9.71 4.71 -8.71
CA ASP A 74 -9.74 5.80 -7.72
C ASP A 74 -9.03 5.42 -6.42
N THR A 75 -8.02 4.55 -6.50
CA THR A 75 -7.26 4.09 -5.34
C THR A 75 -5.89 4.75 -5.28
N ASP A 76 -5.42 5.07 -4.08
CA ASP A 76 -4.06 5.55 -3.87
C ASP A 76 -3.14 4.42 -3.40
N ILE A 77 -1.91 4.41 -3.93
CA ILE A 77 -0.86 3.48 -3.51
C ILE A 77 0.03 4.19 -2.50
N MET A 78 0.05 3.66 -1.28
CA MET A 78 0.87 4.14 -0.18
C MET A 78 1.97 3.13 0.11
N THR A 79 3.21 3.60 0.22
CA THR A 79 4.32 2.79 0.74
C THR A 79 4.53 3.12 2.21
N LEU A 80 4.67 2.10 3.06
CA LEU A 80 4.88 2.26 4.49
C LEU A 80 6.36 2.01 4.83
N ASP A 81 6.99 2.96 5.50
CA ASP A 81 8.35 2.82 6.01
C ASP A 81 8.34 2.22 7.42
N LEU A 82 8.58 0.92 7.50
CA LEU A 82 8.67 0.19 8.76
C LEU A 82 9.90 0.60 9.58
N GLY A 83 10.98 1.03 8.93
CA GLY A 83 12.19 1.52 9.61
C GLY A 83 11.92 2.84 10.33
N ALA A 84 11.22 3.77 9.68
CA ALA A 84 10.77 5.01 10.29
C ALA A 84 9.76 4.78 11.43
N LEU A 85 8.90 3.75 11.31
CA LEU A 85 7.99 3.37 12.39
C LEU A 85 8.73 2.82 13.62
N GLN A 86 9.77 2.01 13.39
CA GLN A 86 10.59 1.41 14.44
C GLN A 86 11.56 2.42 15.07
N ALA A 87 12.06 3.38 14.30
CA ALA A 87 12.95 4.44 14.78
C ALA A 87 12.24 5.26 15.87
N GLY A 88 12.73 5.14 17.11
CA GLY A 88 12.18 5.82 18.27
C GLY A 88 10.94 5.14 18.89
N ALA A 89 10.61 3.90 18.52
CA ALA A 89 9.71 3.06 19.29
C ALA A 89 10.53 2.28 20.34
N SER A 90 10.91 2.97 21.41
CA SER A 90 11.80 2.41 22.45
C SER A 90 11.04 1.66 23.55
N VAL A 91 9.73 1.89 23.65
CA VAL A 91 8.85 1.30 24.66
C VAL A 91 7.99 0.19 24.04
N LYS A 92 7.86 -0.94 24.75
CA LYS A 92 7.00 -2.07 24.35
C LYS A 92 5.56 -1.58 24.12
N GLY A 93 5.03 -1.82 22.92
CA GLY A 93 3.68 -1.41 22.51
C GLY A 93 3.60 -0.07 21.74
N GLU A 94 4.67 0.72 21.71
CA GLU A 94 4.68 2.00 20.99
C GLU A 94 4.67 1.80 19.46
N PHE A 95 5.36 0.75 18.98
CA PHE A 95 5.31 0.33 17.58
C PHE A 95 3.89 -0.05 17.15
N GLU A 96 3.19 -0.86 17.94
CA GLU A 96 1.82 -1.30 17.65
C GLU A 96 0.85 -0.12 17.61
N LYS A 97 1.03 0.86 18.52
CA LYS A 97 0.23 2.10 18.53
C LYS A 97 0.47 2.94 17.28
N ARG A 98 1.72 3.06 16.82
CA ARG A 98 2.07 3.78 15.59
C ARG A 98 1.60 3.05 14.34
N PHE A 99 1.69 1.72 14.32
CA PHE A 99 1.20 0.87 13.23
C PHE A 99 -0.32 0.98 13.09
N LYS A 100 -1.09 0.87 14.19
CA LYS A 100 -2.55 1.08 14.17
C LYS A 100 -2.93 2.47 13.66
N GLY A 101 -2.20 3.50 14.08
CA GLY A 101 -2.41 4.87 13.57
C GLY A 101 -2.04 5.06 12.09
N ALA A 102 -1.16 4.21 11.55
CA ALA A 102 -0.78 4.21 10.13
C ALA A 102 -1.72 3.36 9.26
N ASP A 103 -2.36 2.34 9.84
CA ASP A 103 -3.36 1.49 9.17
C ASP A 103 -4.74 2.16 9.07
N GLY A 104 -4.95 3.26 9.80
CA GLY A 104 -6.23 4.01 9.78
C GLY A 104 -7.38 3.27 10.45
N GLY A 105 -7.11 2.17 11.15
CA GLY A 105 -8.12 1.39 11.88
C GLY A 105 -8.69 2.18 13.05
N SER A 106 -9.95 2.62 12.94
CA SER A 106 -10.79 2.90 14.10
C SER A 106 -10.91 1.64 14.95
N ASP A 107 -10.77 1.77 16.27
CA ASP A 107 -10.88 0.67 17.24
C ASP A 107 -12.13 -0.20 17.01
N PRO A 108 -12.01 -1.53 16.82
CA PRO A 108 -13.17 -2.42 16.76
C PRO A 108 -13.80 -2.72 18.14
N VAL A 109 -13.48 -1.97 19.20
CA VAL A 109 -13.95 -2.23 20.57
C VAL A 109 -14.89 -1.13 21.11
N ALA A 110 -15.21 -0.10 20.31
CA ALA A 110 -16.08 0.99 20.75
C ALA A 110 -17.60 0.77 20.54
N GLU A 111 -18.05 -0.37 20.01
CA GLU A 111 -19.50 -0.67 19.83
C GLU A 111 -20.01 -1.89 20.61
N ALA A 112 -19.39 -2.23 21.75
CA ALA A 112 -20.05 -3.10 22.73
C ALA A 112 -20.92 -2.25 23.67
N GLY A 113 -22.02 -1.72 23.14
CA GLY A 113 -22.88 -0.81 23.89
C GLY A 113 -24.24 -0.55 23.27
N HIS A 114 -25.02 -1.59 22.94
CA HIS A 114 -26.47 -1.49 23.08
C HIS A 114 -27.18 -2.85 23.19
N SER A 115 -27.89 -2.97 24.30
CA SER A 115 -29.06 -3.77 24.65
C SER A 115 -29.48 -4.92 23.72
N VAL A 116 -29.59 -6.11 24.32
CA VAL A 116 -30.71 -7.04 24.18
C VAL A 116 -32.00 -6.34 23.72
N TYR A 117 -32.49 -6.70 22.53
CA TYR A 117 -33.70 -7.50 22.26
C TYR A 117 -33.62 -8.08 20.84
#